data_AF-A0AAD7IGK6-F1
#
_entry.id   AF-A0AAD7IGK6-F1
#
_cell.length_a   1.000
_cell.length_b   1.000
_cell.length_c   1.000
_cell.angle_alpha   90.00
_cell.angle_beta   90.00
_cell.angle_gamma   90.00
#
_symmetry.space_group_name_H-M   'P 1'
#
loop_
_entity.id
_entity.type
_entity.pdbx_description
1 polymer ?
#
loop_
_entity_poly.entity_id
_entity_poly.type
_entity_poly.pdbx_seq_one_letter_code
_entity_poly.pdbx_strand_id
1 'polypeptide(L)'
;MYVGTVPALFLIGTARGYTSSSSSSSSSQLSPTICSISFEDLNIPASSPTVTVKIFDVVDDPRQVVISAKGFVTPVAPGYENLTCPVFAFLIENTSTQQKVLFDLGPRKDFENGAPGVAEAVKAGHLALPISKDIVEQLSENGVEPKSISAVIWRRVKDLYHSHSDHTGDMSKFPSTTELVFGKDTLTETYETNPRSTLIPSDLAGRNLVRLDFDTAPLVIGGLKALDFFDDGSFYILNVRGHQAGHVCALVRVTPTSFVFLGADTCHHPGIFRPTAKLHRNIPCPGELIAAARSSISHTHIHAPEGTESSFDLSARTTPLLSIAEDGYFEDPPAAHDSIRKMGDFDANPDVFVVLAHDESLGPLIGPFPTFLDQWQAKGWKKEATWAFVDEKNPAFRFGDSATGRDI
;
A
#
# COMPACT_ATOMS: atom_id res chain seq x y z
N MET A 1 57.13 -56.25 -22.66
CA MET A 1 57.11 -56.66 -24.08
C MET A 1 56.55 -55.51 -24.90
N TYR A 2 57.32 -55.05 -25.91
CA TYR A 2 57.02 -54.23 -27.11
C TYR A 2 55.63 -53.57 -27.22
N VAL A 3 55.47 -52.23 -27.29
CA VAL A 3 55.80 -51.23 -28.35
C VAL A 3 55.03 -51.40 -29.67
N GLY A 4 54.36 -50.31 -30.11
CA GLY A 4 54.09 -49.99 -31.54
C GLY A 4 52.61 -49.77 -31.89
N THR A 5 52.12 -48.53 -32.07
CA THR A 5 52.12 -47.66 -33.28
C THR A 5 51.03 -47.93 -34.32
N VAL A 6 50.34 -46.84 -34.67
CA VAL A 6 49.32 -46.57 -35.72
C VAL A 6 49.81 -46.96 -37.14
N PRO A 7 48.95 -47.07 -38.19
CA PRO A 7 48.59 -45.87 -38.97
C PRO A 7 47.20 -45.85 -39.64
N ALA A 8 46.87 -44.66 -40.13
CA ALA A 8 45.68 -44.27 -40.91
C ALA A 8 45.65 -44.82 -42.35
N LEU A 9 44.46 -44.78 -42.98
CA LEU A 9 44.31 -44.84 -44.44
C LEU A 9 43.24 -43.84 -44.91
N PHE A 10 43.62 -43.03 -45.91
CA PHE A 10 42.79 -42.15 -46.73
C PHE A 10 42.31 -42.90 -48.00
N LEU A 11 41.12 -42.59 -48.51
CA LEU A 11 40.68 -42.72 -49.93
C LEU A 11 39.31 -42.01 -50.08
N ILE A 12 39.24 -40.77 -50.60
CA ILE A 12 38.96 -40.36 -51.99
C ILE A 12 37.60 -40.84 -52.55
N GLY A 13 36.70 -39.86 -52.74
CA GLY A 13 35.97 -39.63 -54.00
C GLY A 13 34.64 -40.35 -54.23
N THR A 14 33.54 -39.59 -54.32
CA THR A 14 32.94 -39.21 -55.62
C THR A 14 31.70 -38.34 -55.42
N ALA A 15 31.65 -37.25 -56.18
CA ALA A 15 30.49 -36.38 -56.32
C ALA A 15 29.49 -36.99 -57.32
N ARG A 16 28.19 -36.92 -57.01
CA ARG A 16 27.12 -36.82 -58.01
C ARG A 16 26.09 -35.83 -57.53
N GLY A 17 25.94 -34.74 -58.28
CA GLY A 17 24.90 -33.75 -58.09
C GLY A 17 23.56 -34.27 -58.56
N TYR A 18 22.52 -33.85 -57.85
CA TYR A 18 21.17 -33.71 -58.38
C TYR A 18 20.64 -32.36 -57.90
N THR A 19 20.31 -31.50 -58.85
CA THR A 19 19.65 -30.21 -58.66
C THR A 19 18.14 -30.42 -58.63
N SER A 20 17.46 -29.89 -57.62
CA SER A 20 16.07 -29.42 -57.77
C SER A 20 15.67 -28.44 -56.66
N SER A 21 15.48 -27.18 -57.10
CA SER A 21 14.47 -26.21 -56.67
C SER A 21 14.24 -25.91 -55.17
N SER A 22 14.58 -24.66 -54.86
CA SER A 22 14.10 -23.77 -53.79
C SER A 22 12.66 -23.96 -53.27
N SER A 23 12.53 -23.96 -51.95
CA SER A 23 11.54 -23.14 -51.24
C SER A 23 12.03 -22.85 -49.82
N SER A 24 12.45 -21.61 -49.61
CA SER A 24 12.79 -21.01 -48.32
C SER A 24 11.52 -20.85 -47.48
N SER A 25 11.47 -21.50 -46.32
CA SER A 25 10.58 -21.10 -45.22
C SER A 25 11.45 -20.91 -43.97
N SER A 26 12.03 -19.72 -43.85
CA SER A 26 12.61 -19.25 -42.59
C SER A 26 11.46 -19.05 -41.60
N SER A 27 11.17 -20.07 -40.80
CA SER A 27 10.35 -19.92 -39.60
C SER A 27 11.16 -19.15 -38.56
N SER A 28 11.13 -17.82 -38.64
CA SER A 28 11.50 -16.97 -37.53
C SER A 28 10.49 -17.22 -36.41
N GLN A 29 10.87 -18.09 -35.47
CA GLN A 29 10.23 -18.11 -34.16
C GLN A 29 10.55 -16.76 -33.52
N LEU A 30 9.64 -15.81 -33.70
CA LEU A 30 9.55 -14.65 -32.83
C LEU A 30 9.28 -15.19 -31.43
N SER A 31 10.31 -15.18 -30.58
CA SER A 31 10.11 -15.25 -29.15
C SER A 31 9.05 -14.21 -28.77
N PRO A 32 8.05 -14.54 -27.95
CA PRO A 32 7.09 -13.54 -27.52
C PRO A 32 7.88 -12.46 -26.81
N THR A 33 7.89 -11.25 -27.39
CA THR A 33 8.37 -10.06 -26.70
C THR A 33 7.58 -9.98 -25.41
N ILE A 34 8.19 -10.36 -24.29
CA ILE A 34 7.65 -10.08 -22.97
C ILE A 34 7.53 -8.55 -22.96
N CYS A 35 6.31 -8.04 -22.99
CA CYS A 35 6.08 -6.62 -22.79
C CYS A 35 6.75 -6.29 -21.44
N SER A 36 7.86 -5.56 -21.48
CA SER A 36 8.61 -5.21 -20.28
C SER A 36 7.78 -4.19 -19.53
N ILE A 37 6.93 -4.69 -18.62
CA ILE A 37 6.11 -3.84 -17.77
C ILE A 37 7.08 -3.00 -16.94
N SER A 38 6.89 -1.69 -17.00
CA SER A 38 7.73 -0.72 -16.30
C SER A 38 6.86 0.35 -15.65
N PHE A 39 7.43 1.13 -14.76
CA PHE A 39 6.76 2.31 -14.20
C PHE A 39 6.20 3.28 -15.26
N GLU A 40 6.74 3.27 -16.49
CA GLU A 40 6.28 4.12 -17.60
C GLU A 40 4.84 3.78 -18.02
N ASP A 41 4.40 2.52 -17.86
CA ASP A 41 3.02 2.09 -18.14
C ASP A 41 1.98 2.78 -17.23
N LEU A 42 2.44 3.36 -16.11
CA LEU A 42 1.64 4.14 -15.19
C LEU A 42 1.70 5.65 -15.50
N ASN A 43 2.29 6.07 -16.63
CA ASN A 43 2.55 7.47 -16.98
C ASN A 43 3.34 8.24 -15.91
N ILE A 44 4.20 7.55 -15.15
CA ILE A 44 5.10 8.21 -14.20
C ILE A 44 6.24 8.86 -15.02
N PRO A 45 6.47 10.19 -14.91
CA PRO A 45 7.55 10.85 -15.65
C PRO A 45 8.92 10.27 -15.30
N ALA A 46 9.82 10.18 -16.27
CA ALA A 46 11.22 9.82 -16.00
C ALA A 46 11.88 10.94 -15.18
N SER A 47 12.55 10.56 -14.08
CA SER A 47 13.34 11.48 -13.26
C SER A 47 14.43 10.73 -12.50
N SER A 48 15.48 11.45 -12.08
CA SER A 48 16.61 10.91 -11.31
C SER A 48 16.63 11.24 -9.82
N PRO A 49 16.09 12.39 -9.32
CA PRO A 49 15.99 12.65 -7.89
C PRO A 49 15.12 11.62 -7.19
N THR A 50 15.51 11.25 -5.97
CA THR A 50 14.82 10.24 -5.17
C THR A 50 14.59 10.75 -3.75
N VAL A 51 13.76 10.05 -3.01
CA VAL A 51 13.56 10.25 -1.57
C VAL A 51 13.96 8.99 -0.80
N THR A 52 14.32 9.17 0.47
CA THR A 52 14.30 8.08 1.45
C THR A 52 12.95 8.08 2.15
N VAL A 53 12.45 6.90 2.53
CA VAL A 53 11.14 6.75 3.15
C VAL A 53 11.28 5.87 4.37
N LYS A 54 11.07 6.44 5.56
CA LYS A 54 11.06 5.70 6.81
C LYS A 54 9.62 5.53 7.29
N ILE A 55 9.20 4.30 7.50
CA ILE A 55 7.88 3.95 8.04
C ILE A 55 7.97 3.74 9.55
N PHE A 56 6.96 4.23 10.27
CA PHE A 56 6.78 4.07 11.71
C PHE A 56 5.43 3.37 11.94
N ASP A 57 5.35 2.49 12.93
CA ASP A 57 4.06 2.09 13.52
C ASP A 57 3.85 2.93 14.78
N VAL A 58 2.82 3.76 14.78
CA VAL A 58 2.61 4.76 15.84
C VAL A 58 1.94 4.15 17.07
N VAL A 59 1.47 2.90 16.96
CA VAL A 59 0.88 2.15 18.08
C VAL A 59 1.84 1.07 18.57
N ASP A 60 1.82 0.79 19.88
CA ASP A 60 2.74 -0.15 20.52
C ASP A 60 2.45 -1.60 20.11
N ASP A 61 1.16 -1.93 19.97
CA ASP A 61 0.69 -3.25 19.56
C ASP A 61 -0.55 -3.10 18.67
N PRO A 62 -0.44 -3.33 17.34
CA PRO A 62 -1.56 -3.20 16.41
C PRO A 62 -2.72 -4.15 16.73
N ARG A 63 -2.45 -5.25 17.46
CA ARG A 63 -3.48 -6.22 17.87
C ARG A 63 -4.43 -5.66 18.92
N GLN A 64 -4.02 -4.61 19.62
CA GLN A 64 -4.87 -3.93 20.60
C GLN A 64 -5.70 -2.82 19.96
N VAL A 65 -5.43 -2.43 18.71
CA VAL A 65 -6.26 -1.49 17.95
C VAL A 65 -7.30 -2.30 17.18
N VAL A 66 -8.43 -2.58 17.82
CA VAL A 66 -9.48 -3.44 17.27
C VAL A 66 -10.65 -2.63 16.74
N ILE A 67 -11.01 -2.83 15.47
CA ILE A 67 -12.17 -2.21 14.83
C ILE A 67 -13.11 -3.25 14.22
N SER A 68 -14.40 -2.93 14.11
CA SER A 68 -15.35 -3.86 13.50
C SER A 68 -15.14 -3.97 11.99
N ALA A 69 -14.90 -5.19 11.50
CA ALA A 69 -14.70 -5.50 10.09
C ALA A 69 -15.89 -5.09 9.21
N LYS A 70 -17.11 -5.12 9.76
CA LYS A 70 -18.37 -4.84 9.04
C LYS A 70 -18.41 -3.45 8.38
N GLY A 71 -17.68 -2.47 8.93
CA GLY A 71 -17.61 -1.12 8.34
C GLY A 71 -16.56 -0.96 7.25
N PHE A 72 -15.68 -1.95 7.04
CA PHE A 72 -14.50 -1.80 6.18
C PHE A 72 -14.40 -2.85 5.09
N VAL A 73 -14.83 -4.09 5.35
CA VAL A 73 -14.68 -5.22 4.43
C VAL A 73 -16.00 -5.98 4.27
N THR A 74 -16.18 -6.59 3.11
CA THR A 74 -17.21 -7.60 2.84
C THR A 74 -16.67 -8.66 1.87
N PRO A 75 -17.02 -9.95 2.01
CA PRO A 75 -17.79 -10.52 3.11
C PRO A 75 -17.00 -10.55 4.43
N VAL A 76 -17.71 -10.62 5.55
CA VAL A 76 -17.14 -10.89 6.88
C VAL A 76 -17.45 -12.33 7.23
N ALA A 77 -16.42 -13.18 7.27
CA ALA A 77 -16.57 -14.58 7.66
C ALA A 77 -16.71 -14.73 9.20
N PRO A 78 -17.41 -15.76 9.70
CA PRO A 78 -17.55 -15.99 11.13
C PRO A 78 -16.20 -16.12 11.85
N GLY A 79 -16.04 -15.41 12.97
CA GLY A 79 -14.79 -15.31 13.72
C GLY A 79 -13.82 -14.24 13.19
N TYR A 80 -14.18 -13.54 12.11
CA TYR A 80 -13.41 -12.45 11.51
C TYR A 80 -14.11 -11.10 11.62
N GLU A 81 -14.95 -10.91 12.63
CA GLU A 81 -15.74 -9.70 12.85
C GLU A 81 -14.91 -8.49 13.26
N ASN A 82 -13.65 -8.71 13.63
CA ASN A 82 -12.69 -7.71 14.08
C ASN A 82 -11.49 -7.65 13.14
N LEU A 83 -11.08 -6.42 12.82
CA LEU A 83 -9.78 -6.10 12.21
C LEU A 83 -8.88 -5.53 13.30
N THR A 84 -7.60 -5.85 13.19
CA THR A 84 -6.52 -5.30 14.00
C THR A 84 -5.67 -4.41 13.10
N CYS A 85 -5.31 -3.23 13.60
CA CYS A 85 -4.83 -2.15 12.74
C CYS A 85 -3.47 -1.63 13.20
N PRO A 86 -2.38 -1.86 12.45
CA PRO A 86 -1.23 -0.96 12.56
C PRO A 86 -1.63 0.44 12.16
N VAL A 87 -0.89 1.43 12.65
CA VAL A 87 -1.12 2.82 12.24
C VAL A 87 0.17 3.42 11.74
N PHE A 88 0.33 3.38 10.42
CA PHE A 88 1.57 3.81 9.79
C PHE A 88 1.63 5.32 9.51
N ALA A 89 2.74 5.93 9.92
CA ALA A 89 3.20 7.26 9.54
C ALA A 89 4.54 7.18 8.81
N PHE A 90 4.84 8.16 7.96
CA PHE A 90 6.02 8.11 7.09
C PHE A 90 6.82 9.40 7.15
N LEU A 91 8.13 9.27 7.35
CA LEU A 91 9.09 10.35 7.12
C LEU A 91 9.67 10.20 5.71
N ILE A 92 9.44 11.22 4.88
CA ILE A 92 9.92 11.32 3.51
C ILE A 92 11.00 12.40 3.47
N GLU A 93 12.20 12.06 3.02
CA GLU A 93 13.32 13.00 2.91
C GLU A 93 13.85 13.04 1.48
N ASN A 94 13.84 14.23 0.87
CA ASN A 94 14.42 14.45 -0.45
C ASN A 94 15.94 14.29 -0.37
N THR A 95 16.51 13.37 -1.16
CA THR A 95 17.95 13.07 -1.09
C THR A 95 18.82 14.21 -1.58
N SER A 96 18.30 15.07 -2.46
CA SER A 96 19.04 16.20 -3.04
C SER A 96 18.98 17.45 -2.16
N THR A 97 17.80 17.78 -1.62
CA THR A 97 17.58 19.00 -0.84
C THR A 97 17.62 18.81 0.67
N GLN A 98 17.55 17.55 1.14
CA GLN A 98 17.43 17.16 2.55
C GLN A 98 16.15 17.67 3.24
N GLN A 99 15.19 18.16 2.45
CA GLN A 99 13.89 18.58 2.92
C GLN A 99 13.10 17.38 3.44
N LYS A 100 12.52 17.51 4.65
CA LYS A 100 11.80 16.44 5.35
C LYS A 100 10.32 16.76 5.46
N VAL A 101 9.50 15.80 5.09
CA VAL A 101 8.04 15.88 5.15
C VAL A 101 7.52 14.66 5.90
N LEU A 102 6.53 14.87 6.75
CA LEU A 102 5.76 13.77 7.32
C LEU A 102 4.51 13.55 6.49
N PHE A 103 4.26 12.31 6.11
CA PHE A 103 3.00 11.86 5.55
C PHE A 103 2.27 11.10 6.67
N ASP A 104 1.27 11.76 7.25
CA ASP A 104 0.58 11.41 8.49
C ASP A 104 1.40 11.45 9.78
N LEU A 105 0.68 11.49 10.90
CA LEU A 105 1.23 11.56 12.25
C LEU A 105 0.79 10.43 13.19
N GLY A 106 -0.11 9.55 12.75
CA GLY A 106 -0.71 8.57 13.65
C GLY A 106 -1.71 9.21 14.64
N PRO A 107 -2.13 8.48 15.67
CA PRO A 107 -2.99 8.99 16.71
C PRO A 107 -2.28 9.92 17.68
N ARG A 108 -3.06 10.83 18.25
CA ARG A 108 -2.64 11.65 19.39
C ARG A 108 -2.44 10.78 20.62
N LYS A 109 -1.27 10.87 21.25
CA LYS A 109 -0.97 10.17 22.52
C LYS A 109 -1.77 10.74 23.70
N ASP A 110 -1.84 12.07 23.82
CA ASP A 110 -2.58 12.78 24.87
C ASP A 110 -4.06 12.98 24.50
N PHE A 111 -4.74 11.87 24.19
CA PHE A 111 -6.12 11.88 23.70
C PHE A 111 -7.10 12.62 24.63
N GLU A 112 -6.79 12.72 25.93
CA GLU A 112 -7.57 13.46 26.92
C GLU A 112 -7.63 14.97 26.68
N ASN A 113 -6.64 15.52 25.97
CA ASN A 113 -6.58 16.92 25.53
C ASN A 113 -7.03 17.09 24.06
N GLY A 114 -7.40 15.99 23.40
CA GLY A 114 -7.94 16.00 22.05
C GLY A 114 -9.41 16.42 22.00
N ALA A 115 -10.05 16.15 20.87
CA ALA A 115 -11.47 16.42 20.72
C ALA A 115 -12.30 15.60 21.74
N PRO A 116 -13.31 16.21 22.40
CA PRO A 116 -14.08 15.55 23.47
C PRO A 116 -14.65 14.19 23.08
N GLY A 117 -15.16 14.05 21.85
CA GLY A 117 -15.73 12.78 21.38
C GLY A 117 -14.72 11.63 21.31
N VAL A 118 -13.46 11.91 20.97
CA VAL A 118 -12.39 10.91 20.97
C VAL A 118 -12.01 10.54 22.40
N ALA A 119 -11.82 11.54 23.26
CA ALA A 119 -11.48 11.33 24.66
C ALA A 119 -12.55 10.50 25.40
N GLU A 120 -13.83 10.76 25.12
CA GLU A 120 -14.95 10.00 25.67
C GLU A 120 -14.98 8.56 25.15
N ALA A 121 -14.76 8.34 23.85
CA ALA A 121 -14.70 7.00 23.26
C ALA A 121 -13.58 6.14 23.88
N VAL A 122 -12.39 6.72 24.09
CA VAL A 122 -11.27 6.03 24.74
C VAL A 122 -11.59 5.72 26.21
N LYS A 123 -12.10 6.70 26.97
CA LYS A 123 -12.49 6.50 28.39
C LYS A 123 -13.59 5.47 28.57
N ALA A 124 -14.52 5.37 27.63
CA ALA A 124 -15.58 4.37 27.63
C ALA A 124 -15.12 2.98 27.18
N GLY A 125 -13.87 2.83 26.71
CA GLY A 125 -13.34 1.57 26.18
C GLY A 125 -13.88 1.20 24.80
N HIS A 126 -14.47 2.15 24.07
CA HIS A 126 -14.96 1.94 22.70
C HIS A 126 -13.84 2.07 21.65
N LEU A 127 -12.72 2.70 22.01
CA LEU A 127 -11.55 2.88 21.17
C LEU A 127 -10.29 2.60 22.00
N ALA A 128 -9.46 1.67 21.53
CA ALA A 128 -8.18 1.36 22.15
C ALA A 128 -7.04 2.02 21.35
N LEU A 129 -6.25 2.84 22.04
CA LEU A 129 -5.11 3.57 21.49
C LEU A 129 -3.86 3.28 22.35
N PRO A 130 -3.18 2.15 22.13
CA PRO A 130 -1.99 1.77 22.89
C PRO A 130 -0.79 2.58 22.38
N ILE A 131 -0.64 3.82 22.87
CA ILE A 131 0.38 4.76 22.39
C ILE A 131 1.29 5.14 23.56
N SER A 132 2.41 4.44 23.73
CA SER A 132 3.44 4.86 24.67
C SER A 132 4.27 6.03 24.15
N LYS A 133 4.41 6.15 22.82
CA LYS A 133 5.18 7.21 22.14
C LYS A 133 4.48 7.66 20.87
N ASP A 134 4.17 8.95 20.79
CA ASP A 134 3.69 9.51 19.52
C ASP A 134 4.80 9.62 18.49
N ILE A 135 4.42 9.99 17.26
CA ILE A 135 5.38 10.13 16.16
C ILE A 135 6.50 11.15 16.45
N VAL A 136 6.23 12.20 17.23
CA VAL A 136 7.23 13.23 17.53
C VAL A 136 8.30 12.70 18.49
N GLU A 137 7.88 11.93 19.50
CA GLU A 137 8.78 11.20 20.40
C GLU A 137 9.60 10.16 19.61
N GLN A 138 8.94 9.37 18.74
CA GLN A 138 9.62 8.36 17.91
C GLN A 138 10.64 8.99 16.94
N LEU A 139 10.32 10.14 16.33
CA LEU A 139 11.25 10.89 15.48
C LEU A 139 12.47 11.37 16.27
N SER A 140 12.25 11.93 17.46
CA SER A 140 13.31 12.44 18.32
C SER A 140 14.27 11.34 18.76
N GLU A 141 13.75 10.15 19.12
CA GLU A 141 14.56 8.96 19.43
C GLU A 141 15.38 8.46 18.23
N ASN A 142 14.90 8.74 17.02
CA ASN A 142 15.57 8.44 15.77
C ASN A 142 16.41 9.61 15.22
N GLY A 143 16.70 10.61 16.06
CA GLY A 143 17.58 11.74 15.73
C GLY A 143 16.97 12.78 14.79
N VAL A 144 15.65 12.80 14.63
CA VAL A 144 14.94 13.77 13.78
C VAL A 144 14.22 14.78 14.66
N GLU A 145 14.68 16.02 14.62
CA GLU A 145 14.06 17.10 15.40
C GLU A 145 12.78 17.61 14.72
N PRO A 146 11.69 17.87 15.46
CA PRO A 146 10.43 18.37 14.87
C PRO A 146 10.59 19.66 14.06
N LYS A 147 11.52 20.53 14.46
CA LYS A 147 11.82 21.79 13.76
C LYS A 147 12.43 21.60 12.37
N SER A 148 12.93 20.40 12.06
CA SER A 148 13.50 20.06 10.75
C SER A 148 12.44 19.62 9.73
N ILE A 149 11.19 19.41 10.17
CA ILE A 149 10.08 19.01 9.31
C ILE A 149 9.49 20.25 8.64
N SER A 150 9.58 20.33 7.32
CA SER A 150 9.05 21.46 6.56
C SER A 150 7.53 21.42 6.43
N ALA A 151 6.96 20.22 6.29
CA ALA A 151 5.53 20.03 6.12
C ALA A 151 5.05 18.73 6.76
N VAL A 152 3.80 18.75 7.23
CA VAL A 152 3.01 17.57 7.55
C VAL A 152 1.88 17.50 6.55
N ILE A 153 1.75 16.38 5.86
CA ILE A 153 0.64 16.10 4.95
C ILE A 153 -0.35 15.21 5.69
N TRP A 154 -1.56 15.72 5.92
CA TRP A 154 -2.67 14.87 6.38
C TRP A 154 -3.33 14.20 5.17
N ARG A 155 -3.41 12.87 5.20
CA ARG A 155 -4.17 12.12 4.19
C ARG A 155 -5.68 12.27 4.34
N ARG A 156 -6.17 12.90 5.42
CA ARG A 156 -7.59 12.94 5.80
C ARG A 156 -7.95 13.94 6.92
N VAL A 157 -9.18 14.47 6.89
CA VAL A 157 -9.97 14.95 8.05
C VAL A 157 -11.47 14.94 7.71
N LYS A 158 -12.33 14.23 8.47
CA LYS A 158 -13.77 14.57 8.69
C LYS A 158 -14.54 13.65 9.66
N ASP A 159 -15.35 14.33 10.48
CA ASP A 159 -16.58 14.02 11.23
C ASP A 159 -17.30 12.69 11.02
N LEU A 160 -17.09 11.77 11.96
CA LEU A 160 -18.13 10.91 12.53
C LEU A 160 -17.57 10.36 13.84
N TYR A 161 -18.45 10.01 14.79
CA TYR A 161 -18.13 9.36 16.07
C TYR A 161 -17.30 8.07 15.96
N HIS A 162 -16.98 7.66 14.73
CA HIS A 162 -16.26 6.47 14.40
C HIS A 162 -15.08 6.90 13.53
N SER A 163 -13.94 6.98 14.22
CA SER A 163 -12.74 6.24 13.84
C SER A 163 -11.77 6.86 12.85
N HIS A 164 -11.30 8.12 12.94
CA HIS A 164 -10.11 8.54 12.15
C HIS A 164 -9.18 9.60 12.81
N SER A 165 -9.09 9.57 14.14
CA SER A 165 -8.15 10.40 14.92
C SER A 165 -6.69 9.92 14.84
N ASP A 166 -6.46 8.87 14.05
CA ASP A 166 -5.23 8.10 13.94
C ASP A 166 -4.34 8.55 12.77
N HIS A 167 -4.63 9.71 12.18
CA HIS A 167 -3.84 10.28 11.07
C HIS A 167 -3.26 11.66 11.40
N THR A 168 -3.95 12.42 12.26
CA THR A 168 -3.71 13.87 12.43
C THR A 168 -2.71 14.20 13.52
N GLY A 169 -2.47 13.29 14.48
CA GLY A 169 -1.53 13.46 15.58
C GLY A 169 -1.73 14.74 16.40
N ASP A 170 -0.62 15.26 16.95
CA ASP A 170 -0.57 16.54 17.67
C ASP A 170 0.30 17.54 16.91
N MET A 171 -0.34 18.38 16.09
CA MET A 171 0.37 19.42 15.33
C MET A 171 0.99 20.51 16.22
N SER A 172 0.57 20.66 17.48
CA SER A 172 1.11 21.69 18.39
C SER A 172 2.58 21.45 18.76
N LYS A 173 3.07 20.22 18.56
CA LYS A 173 4.47 19.82 18.79
C LYS A 173 5.43 20.25 17.67
N PHE A 174 4.90 20.74 16.56
CA PHE A 174 5.67 21.30 15.45
C PHE A 174 5.67 22.83 15.52
N PRO A 175 6.79 23.50 15.19
CA PRO A 175 6.81 24.96 15.12
C PRO A 175 5.81 25.49 14.07
N SER A 176 5.45 26.77 14.18
CA SER A 176 4.58 27.46 13.22
C SER A 176 5.12 27.48 11.79
N THR A 177 6.42 27.27 11.61
CA THR A 177 7.09 27.17 10.31
C THR A 177 6.81 25.87 9.59
N THR A 178 6.34 24.83 10.29
CA THR A 178 5.93 23.57 9.66
C THR A 178 4.56 23.75 9.04
N GLU A 179 4.50 23.65 7.71
CA GLU A 179 3.26 23.75 6.95
C GLU A 179 2.36 22.55 7.21
N LEU A 180 1.05 22.79 7.16
CA LEU A 180 0.06 21.73 7.17
C LEU A 180 -0.58 21.64 5.78
N VAL A 181 -0.42 20.49 5.13
CA VAL A 181 -0.83 20.24 3.75
C VAL A 181 -1.94 19.21 3.71
N PHE A 182 -2.99 19.42 2.92
CA PHE A 182 -4.11 18.49 2.78
C PHE A 182 -4.88 18.72 1.47
N GLY A 183 -5.66 17.74 1.03
CA GLY A 183 -6.55 17.90 -0.13
C GLY A 183 -7.54 19.05 0.07
N LYS A 184 -7.82 19.85 -0.97
CA LYS A 184 -8.67 21.05 -0.82
C LYS A 184 -10.06 20.79 -0.24
N ASP A 185 -10.60 19.59 -0.46
CA ASP A 185 -11.93 19.17 -0.04
C ASP A 185 -11.94 18.56 1.38
N THR A 186 -10.79 18.50 2.05
CA THR A 186 -10.66 18.09 3.45
C THR A 186 -11.36 19.10 4.36
N LEU A 187 -12.19 18.60 5.29
CA LEU A 187 -12.87 19.47 6.25
C LEU A 187 -11.94 19.87 7.37
N THR A 188 -11.90 21.15 7.70
CA THR A 188 -11.01 21.71 8.73
C THR A 188 -11.80 22.36 9.87
N GLU A 189 -13.06 21.96 10.06
CA GLU A 189 -13.86 22.38 11.20
C GLU A 189 -13.33 21.71 12.47
N THR A 190 -13.27 22.45 13.57
CA THR A 190 -12.86 21.92 14.87
C THR A 190 -14.07 21.57 15.72
N TYR A 191 -13.86 20.82 16.80
CA TYR A 191 -14.95 20.41 17.69
C TYR A 191 -15.75 21.59 18.27
N GLU A 192 -15.14 22.79 18.37
CA GLU A 192 -15.80 24.00 18.86
C GLU A 192 -16.90 24.48 17.91
N THR A 193 -16.71 24.28 16.60
CA THR A 193 -17.68 24.66 15.56
C THR A 193 -18.55 23.49 15.11
N ASN A 194 -18.04 22.26 15.23
CA ASN A 194 -18.73 21.03 14.87
C ASN A 194 -18.39 19.96 15.90
N PRO A 195 -19.26 19.68 16.90
CA PRO A 195 -18.98 18.74 17.99
C PRO A 195 -18.64 17.30 17.57
N ARG A 196 -18.83 16.94 16.30
CA ARG A 196 -18.49 15.63 15.73
C ARG A 196 -17.07 15.58 15.14
N SER A 197 -16.37 16.71 15.06
CA SER A 197 -15.00 16.78 14.57
C SER A 197 -14.03 16.19 15.58
N THR A 198 -13.00 15.52 15.06
CA THR A 198 -11.86 15.02 15.83
C THR A 198 -10.73 16.03 15.95
N LEU A 199 -10.84 17.20 15.27
CA LEU A 199 -9.85 18.26 15.32
C LEU A 199 -10.08 19.22 16.48
N ILE A 200 -8.98 19.71 17.04
CA ILE A 200 -8.97 20.80 18.01
C ILE A 200 -8.36 22.09 17.40
N PRO A 201 -8.65 23.28 17.93
CA PRO A 201 -8.13 24.54 17.40
C PRO A 201 -6.60 24.60 17.23
N SER A 202 -5.85 24.00 18.15
CA SER A 202 -4.39 23.99 18.09
C SER A 202 -3.83 23.15 16.95
N ASP A 203 -4.61 22.26 16.34
CA ASP A 203 -4.14 21.47 15.20
C ASP A 203 -3.90 22.36 13.96
N LEU A 204 -4.64 23.47 13.85
CA LEU A 204 -4.62 24.38 12.72
C LEU A 204 -3.94 25.73 13.03
N ALA A 205 -3.88 26.12 14.30
CA ALA A 205 -3.50 27.46 14.71
C ALA A 205 -2.03 27.81 14.38
N GLY A 206 -1.83 29.06 13.95
CA GLY A 206 -0.50 29.68 13.88
C GLY A 206 0.45 29.14 12.80
N ARG A 207 -0.04 28.39 11.81
CA ARG A 207 0.76 27.82 10.72
C ARG A 207 0.13 28.06 9.35
N ASN A 208 0.93 27.87 8.29
CA ASN A 208 0.43 27.93 6.92
C ASN A 208 -0.40 26.67 6.62
N LEU A 209 -1.59 26.85 6.04
CA LEU A 209 -2.49 25.77 5.63
C LEU A 209 -2.51 25.69 4.10
N VAL A 210 -1.94 24.64 3.54
CA VAL A 210 -1.81 24.43 2.10
C VAL A 210 -2.88 23.45 1.63
N ARG A 211 -3.82 23.97 0.84
CA ARG A 211 -4.91 23.19 0.22
C ARG A 211 -4.50 22.75 -1.18
N LEU A 212 -4.32 21.44 -1.37
CA LEU A 212 -3.96 20.86 -2.66
C LEU A 212 -5.16 20.85 -3.60
N ASP A 213 -5.06 21.60 -4.70
CA ASP A 213 -6.07 21.61 -5.76
C ASP A 213 -5.64 20.72 -6.93
N PHE A 214 -6.44 19.69 -7.19
CA PHE A 214 -6.21 18.76 -8.28
C PHE A 214 -7.03 19.09 -9.53
N ASP A 215 -7.89 20.11 -9.53
CA ASP A 215 -8.68 20.44 -10.73
C ASP A 215 -7.81 20.93 -11.89
N THR A 216 -6.71 21.60 -11.55
CA THR A 216 -5.70 22.11 -12.48
C THR A 216 -4.41 21.28 -12.48
N ALA A 217 -4.43 20.09 -11.87
CA ALA A 217 -3.26 19.21 -11.79
C ALA A 217 -2.68 18.92 -13.21
N PRO A 218 -1.38 19.17 -13.43
CA PRO A 218 -0.77 18.98 -14.75
C PRO A 218 -0.48 17.51 -15.07
N LEU A 219 -0.52 16.63 -14.06
CA LEU A 219 -0.14 15.23 -14.17
C LEU A 219 -1.32 14.30 -13.91
N VAL A 220 -1.34 13.18 -14.65
CA VAL A 220 -2.21 12.03 -14.38
C VAL A 220 -1.35 10.77 -14.39
N ILE A 221 -1.18 10.16 -13.22
CA ILE A 221 -0.34 8.98 -12.99
C ILE A 221 -1.26 7.81 -12.63
N GLY A 222 -1.20 6.70 -13.37
CA GLY A 222 -2.05 5.52 -13.15
C GLY A 222 -3.55 5.83 -13.17
N GLY A 223 -3.95 6.87 -13.92
CA GLY A 223 -5.34 7.34 -13.96
C GLY A 223 -5.77 8.20 -12.76
N LEU A 224 -4.85 8.58 -11.87
CA LEU A 224 -5.07 9.48 -10.74
C LEU A 224 -4.45 10.85 -11.03
N LYS A 225 -5.16 11.92 -10.74
CA LYS A 225 -4.59 13.28 -10.84
C LYS A 225 -3.48 13.44 -9.81
N ALA A 226 -2.36 14.02 -10.20
CA ALA A 226 -1.16 14.11 -9.37
C ALA A 226 -0.57 15.52 -9.34
N LEU A 227 0.05 15.86 -8.22
CA LEU A 227 0.89 17.04 -8.03
C LEU A 227 2.29 16.57 -7.65
N ASP A 228 3.32 17.17 -8.25
CA ASP A 228 4.71 16.95 -7.85
C ASP A 228 5.05 17.90 -6.69
N PHE A 229 5.27 17.35 -5.51
CA PHE A 229 5.41 18.13 -4.27
C PHE A 229 6.77 18.84 -4.19
N PHE A 230 7.83 18.21 -4.68
CA PHE A 230 9.18 18.78 -4.69
C PHE A 230 9.57 19.40 -6.04
N ASP A 231 8.70 19.30 -7.06
CA ASP A 231 8.93 19.80 -8.43
C ASP A 231 10.18 19.17 -9.09
N ASP A 232 10.54 17.96 -8.67
CA ASP A 232 11.74 17.24 -9.13
C ASP A 232 11.46 15.78 -9.54
N GLY A 233 10.20 15.36 -9.46
CA GLY A 233 9.74 14.01 -9.81
C GLY A 233 10.02 12.93 -8.77
N SER A 234 10.43 13.30 -7.56
CA SER A 234 10.75 12.37 -6.49
C SER A 234 9.58 12.08 -5.54
N PHE A 235 8.61 12.98 -5.42
CA PHE A 235 7.46 12.85 -4.53
C PHE A 235 6.19 13.41 -5.15
N TYR A 236 5.26 12.53 -5.51
CA TYR A 236 3.94 12.89 -6.02
C TYR A 236 2.85 12.70 -4.96
N ILE A 237 1.94 13.66 -4.86
CA ILE A 237 0.68 13.52 -4.13
C ILE A 237 -0.43 13.24 -5.13
N LEU A 238 -1.24 12.23 -4.86
CA LEU A 238 -2.28 11.70 -5.74
C LEU A 238 -3.66 11.98 -5.16
N ASN A 239 -4.58 12.46 -5.99
CA ASN A 239 -5.99 12.60 -5.61
C ASN A 239 -6.69 11.24 -5.64
N VAL A 240 -7.04 10.71 -4.47
CA VAL A 240 -7.63 9.37 -4.33
C VAL A 240 -8.94 9.49 -3.58
N ARG A 241 -10.04 9.62 -4.33
CA ARG A 241 -11.38 9.84 -3.77
C ARG A 241 -12.03 8.53 -3.34
N GLY A 242 -13.07 8.64 -2.52
CA GLY A 242 -13.99 7.54 -2.23
C GLY A 242 -14.09 7.23 -0.74
N HIS A 243 -12.95 7.08 -0.07
CA HIS A 243 -12.95 6.90 1.38
C HIS A 243 -13.49 8.15 2.08
N GLN A 244 -12.92 9.31 1.77
CA GLN A 244 -13.44 10.63 2.15
C GLN A 244 -13.13 11.70 1.11
N ALA A 245 -13.87 12.81 1.17
CA ALA A 245 -13.51 14.04 0.49
C ALA A 245 -12.12 14.53 0.91
N GLY A 246 -11.30 14.94 -0.06
CA GLY A 246 -9.94 15.42 0.18
C GLY A 246 -8.89 14.34 0.47
N HIS A 247 -9.26 13.05 0.44
CA HIS A 247 -8.32 11.95 0.65
C HIS A 247 -7.21 11.92 -0.43
N VAL A 248 -5.98 11.75 0.02
CA VAL A 248 -4.78 11.73 -0.84
C VAL A 248 -3.89 10.54 -0.54
N CYS A 249 -3.21 10.05 -1.57
CA CYS A 249 -2.12 9.09 -1.45
C CYS A 249 -0.81 9.74 -1.87
N ALA A 250 0.30 9.04 -1.60
CA ALA A 250 1.63 9.45 -2.05
C ALA A 250 2.25 8.39 -2.94
N LEU A 251 2.95 8.82 -3.99
CA LEU A 251 3.85 7.99 -4.78
C LEU A 251 5.24 8.59 -4.70
N VAL A 252 6.17 7.84 -4.12
CA VAL A 252 7.53 8.30 -3.83
C VAL A 252 8.55 7.48 -4.60
N ARG A 253 9.47 8.17 -5.27
CA ARG A 253 10.55 7.56 -6.04
C ARG A 253 11.73 7.26 -5.14
N VAL A 254 12.05 5.98 -4.94
CA VAL A 254 13.15 5.55 -4.06
C VAL A 254 14.41 5.17 -4.83
N THR A 255 14.26 4.80 -6.11
CA THR A 255 15.35 4.75 -7.11
C THR A 255 14.84 5.36 -8.41
N PRO A 256 15.68 5.67 -9.41
CA PRO A 256 15.20 6.20 -10.69
C PRO A 256 14.05 5.41 -11.34
N THR A 257 13.98 4.11 -11.06
CA THR A 257 13.01 3.18 -11.65
C THR A 257 12.10 2.48 -10.65
N SER A 258 12.17 2.78 -9.35
CA SER A 258 11.37 2.07 -8.34
C SER A 258 10.74 3.01 -7.32
N PHE A 259 9.55 2.63 -6.86
CA PHE A 259 8.64 3.51 -6.13
C PHE A 259 7.98 2.80 -4.95
N VAL A 260 7.50 3.60 -4.00
CA VAL A 260 6.56 3.16 -2.97
C VAL A 260 5.27 3.96 -3.15
N PHE A 261 4.13 3.28 -3.14
CA PHE A 261 2.81 3.89 -3.14
C PHE A 261 2.25 3.81 -1.72
N LEU A 262 2.16 4.94 -1.04
CA LEU A 262 1.58 5.05 0.30
C LEU A 262 0.07 5.21 0.12
N GLY A 263 -0.62 4.07 0.19
CA GLY A 263 -2.01 3.90 -0.20
C GLY A 263 -3.04 4.35 0.82
N ALA A 264 -2.61 4.81 2.00
CA ALA A 264 -3.50 5.42 2.99
C ALA A 264 -4.73 4.53 3.27
N ASP A 265 -5.91 5.15 3.34
CA ASP A 265 -7.19 4.50 3.63
C ASP A 265 -7.96 4.20 2.34
N THR A 266 -7.28 4.18 1.18
CA THR A 266 -7.88 3.72 -0.10
C THR A 266 -8.63 2.40 0.13
N CYS A 267 -8.05 1.52 0.95
CA CYS A 267 -8.75 0.41 1.59
C CYS A 267 -7.98 -0.04 2.83
N HIS A 268 -8.59 -0.90 3.66
CA HIS A 268 -8.03 -1.31 4.96
C HIS A 268 -7.46 -2.74 4.95
N HIS A 269 -7.55 -3.45 3.82
CA HIS A 269 -7.10 -4.84 3.74
C HIS A 269 -6.63 -5.19 2.32
N PRO A 270 -5.48 -5.88 2.16
CA PRO A 270 -4.95 -6.28 0.84
C PRO A 270 -5.93 -7.07 -0.02
N GLY A 271 -6.75 -7.91 0.62
CA GLY A 271 -7.79 -8.68 -0.05
C GLY A 271 -8.82 -7.85 -0.81
N ILE A 272 -8.93 -6.54 -0.56
CA ILE A 272 -9.85 -5.63 -1.29
C ILE A 272 -9.37 -5.33 -2.72
N PHE A 273 -8.06 -5.38 -2.98
CA PHE A 273 -7.49 -5.12 -4.31
C PHE A 273 -6.68 -6.30 -4.88
N ARG A 274 -6.58 -7.42 -4.15
CA ARG A 274 -5.87 -8.62 -4.56
C ARG A 274 -6.73 -9.89 -4.45
N PRO A 275 -6.63 -10.83 -5.41
CA PRO A 275 -5.80 -10.79 -6.62
C PRO A 275 -6.44 -10.04 -7.81
N THR A 276 -5.62 -9.80 -8.85
CA THR A 276 -6.08 -9.36 -10.18
C THR A 276 -5.38 -10.14 -11.28
N ALA A 277 -5.94 -10.13 -12.50
CA ALA A 277 -5.28 -10.75 -13.67
C ALA A 277 -3.88 -10.17 -13.95
N LYS A 278 -3.70 -8.85 -13.75
CA LYS A 278 -2.40 -8.19 -13.91
C LYS A 278 -1.42 -8.62 -12.81
N LEU A 279 -1.89 -8.74 -11.57
CA LEU A 279 -1.07 -9.19 -10.45
C LEU A 279 -0.55 -10.61 -10.68
N HIS A 280 -1.41 -11.56 -11.07
CA HIS A 280 -0.98 -12.94 -11.36
C HIS A 280 0.07 -13.03 -12.44
N ARG A 281 -0.03 -12.19 -13.48
CA ARG A 281 0.93 -12.16 -14.59
C ARG A 281 2.32 -11.70 -14.12
N ASN A 282 2.37 -10.73 -13.22
CA ASN A 282 3.60 -10.01 -12.90
C ASN A 282 4.26 -10.50 -11.61
N ILE A 283 3.44 -10.93 -10.64
CA ILE A 283 3.84 -11.36 -9.30
C ILE A 283 3.00 -12.58 -8.93
N PRO A 284 3.25 -13.76 -9.52
CA PRO A 284 2.46 -14.94 -9.28
C PRO A 284 2.53 -15.39 -7.80
N CYS A 285 1.39 -15.88 -7.28
CA CYS A 285 1.33 -16.46 -5.94
C CYS A 285 2.24 -17.70 -5.84
N PRO A 286 3.05 -17.84 -4.78
CA PRO A 286 3.85 -19.04 -4.56
C PRO A 286 3.00 -20.32 -4.51
N GLY A 287 3.54 -21.41 -5.04
CA GLY A 287 2.80 -22.68 -5.19
C GLY A 287 2.38 -23.30 -3.86
N GLU A 288 3.20 -23.14 -2.83
CA GLU A 288 2.93 -23.55 -1.45
C GLU A 288 1.75 -22.80 -0.83
N LEU A 289 1.63 -21.49 -1.09
CA LEU A 289 0.48 -20.69 -0.63
C LEU A 289 -0.78 -21.06 -1.40
N ILE A 290 -0.69 -21.29 -2.72
CA ILE A 290 -1.81 -21.80 -3.52
C ILE A 290 -2.29 -23.15 -2.96
N ALA A 291 -1.38 -24.06 -2.63
CA ALA A 291 -1.72 -25.37 -2.08
C ALA A 291 -2.39 -25.26 -0.71
N ALA A 292 -1.86 -24.41 0.19
CA ALA A 292 -2.44 -24.17 1.51
C ALA A 292 -3.83 -23.52 1.44
N ALA A 293 -4.00 -22.54 0.53
CA ALA A 293 -5.26 -21.81 0.36
C ALA A 293 -6.44 -22.70 -0.03
N ARG A 294 -6.20 -23.86 -0.68
CA ARG A 294 -7.26 -24.82 -1.03
C ARG A 294 -7.99 -25.37 0.20
N SER A 295 -7.28 -25.49 1.33
CA SER A 295 -7.83 -25.98 2.59
C SER A 295 -8.13 -24.89 3.61
N SER A 296 -7.39 -23.77 3.60
CA SER A 296 -7.56 -22.71 4.61
C SER A 296 -8.62 -21.68 4.24
N ILE A 297 -8.86 -21.44 2.95
CA ILE A 297 -9.87 -20.47 2.48
C ILE A 297 -11.24 -21.13 2.38
N SER A 298 -12.21 -20.52 3.03
CA SER A 298 -13.61 -20.91 3.08
C SER A 298 -14.24 -20.86 1.69
N HIS A 299 -14.81 -21.98 1.28
CA HIS A 299 -15.58 -22.10 0.03
C HIS A 299 -17.02 -21.57 0.17
N THR A 300 -17.48 -21.35 1.41
CA THR A 300 -18.83 -20.86 1.72
C THR A 300 -18.87 -19.34 1.83
N HIS A 301 -17.83 -18.74 2.42
CA HIS A 301 -17.77 -17.30 2.67
C HIS A 301 -17.01 -16.55 1.57
N ILE A 302 -16.01 -17.17 0.94
CA ILE A 302 -15.29 -16.59 -0.18
C ILE A 302 -15.76 -17.26 -1.46
N HIS A 303 -16.79 -16.68 -2.08
CA HIS A 303 -17.38 -17.24 -3.29
C HIS A 303 -16.37 -17.28 -4.44
N ALA A 304 -16.43 -18.37 -5.21
CA ALA A 304 -15.84 -18.44 -6.54
C ALA A 304 -16.54 -17.44 -7.48
N PRO A 305 -15.89 -17.00 -8.58
CA PRO A 305 -16.56 -16.22 -9.61
C PRO A 305 -17.88 -16.89 -10.04
N GLU A 306 -18.92 -16.09 -10.33
CA GLU A 306 -20.25 -16.61 -10.71
C GLU A 306 -20.15 -17.69 -11.78
N GLY A 307 -20.79 -18.85 -11.54
CA GLY A 307 -20.91 -19.94 -12.51
C GLY A 307 -19.89 -21.08 -12.39
N THR A 308 -19.00 -21.10 -11.40
CA THR A 308 -18.11 -22.24 -11.14
C THR A 308 -18.46 -22.93 -9.82
N GLU A 309 -19.22 -24.04 -9.86
CA GLU A 309 -19.49 -24.92 -8.70
C GLU A 309 -18.29 -25.78 -8.27
N SER A 310 -17.06 -25.29 -8.47
CA SER A 310 -15.85 -26.05 -8.14
C SER A 310 -14.97 -25.26 -7.19
N SER A 311 -14.40 -25.98 -6.21
CA SER A 311 -13.39 -25.58 -5.24
C SER A 311 -12.66 -24.26 -5.53
N PHE A 312 -12.60 -23.36 -4.54
CA PHE A 312 -11.75 -22.18 -4.52
C PHE A 312 -10.35 -22.47 -5.09
N ASP A 313 -9.99 -21.76 -6.16
CA ASP A 313 -8.68 -21.82 -6.81
C ASP A 313 -8.06 -20.42 -6.88
N LEU A 314 -7.15 -20.14 -5.94
CA LEU A 314 -6.41 -18.88 -5.91
C LEU A 314 -5.59 -18.65 -7.18
N SER A 315 -5.16 -19.71 -7.88
CA SER A 315 -4.31 -19.57 -9.08
C SER A 315 -5.09 -19.08 -10.31
N ALA A 316 -6.40 -19.35 -10.35
CA ALA A 316 -7.29 -18.94 -11.42
C ALA A 316 -8.09 -17.66 -11.10
N ARG A 317 -8.10 -17.22 -9.83
CA ARG A 317 -8.90 -16.09 -9.37
C ARG A 317 -8.33 -14.76 -9.85
N THR A 318 -9.07 -14.02 -10.66
CA THR A 318 -8.65 -12.70 -11.17
C THR A 318 -9.39 -11.52 -10.56
N THR A 319 -10.17 -11.76 -9.51
CA THR A 319 -10.94 -10.75 -8.77
C THR A 319 -10.53 -10.74 -7.30
N PRO A 320 -10.58 -9.59 -6.62
CA PRO A 320 -10.20 -9.49 -5.21
C PRO A 320 -10.98 -10.44 -4.29
N LEU A 321 -10.36 -10.84 -3.18
CA LEU A 321 -10.98 -11.76 -2.19
C LEU A 321 -12.03 -11.06 -1.32
N LEU A 322 -11.92 -9.76 -1.15
CA LEU A 322 -12.82 -8.89 -0.40
C LEU A 322 -13.25 -7.70 -1.28
N SER A 323 -14.24 -6.98 -0.79
CA SER A 323 -14.68 -5.68 -1.27
C SER A 323 -14.79 -4.72 -0.09
N ILE A 324 -14.90 -3.43 -0.36
CA ILE A 324 -15.29 -2.45 0.66
C ILE A 324 -16.73 -2.71 1.13
N ALA A 325 -17.03 -2.33 2.37
CA ALA A 325 -18.40 -2.27 2.85
C ALA A 325 -19.09 -1.01 2.32
N GLU A 326 -20.10 -1.20 1.46
CA GLU A 326 -20.84 -0.11 0.79
C GLU A 326 -21.56 0.81 1.80
N ASP A 327 -22.14 0.23 2.86
CA ASP A 327 -22.80 0.97 3.95
C ASP A 327 -21.82 1.28 5.11
N GLY A 328 -20.52 1.24 4.83
CA GLY A 328 -19.44 1.35 5.81
C GLY A 328 -18.84 2.75 5.91
N TYR A 329 -17.51 2.81 6.04
CA TYR A 329 -16.75 4.04 6.25
C TYR A 329 -16.26 4.73 4.96
N PHE A 330 -16.90 4.44 3.82
CA PHE A 330 -16.57 5.06 2.52
C PHE A 330 -17.64 6.08 2.16
N GLU A 331 -17.28 7.37 2.11
CA GLU A 331 -18.22 8.47 1.81
C GLU A 331 -18.79 8.40 0.38
N ASP A 332 -18.01 7.87 -0.57
CA ASP A 332 -18.38 7.68 -1.96
C ASP A 332 -17.89 6.31 -2.44
N PRO A 333 -18.67 5.23 -2.21
CA PRO A 333 -18.27 3.88 -2.56
C PRO A 333 -17.96 3.67 -4.06
N PRO A 334 -18.74 4.23 -5.02
CA PRO A 334 -18.37 4.16 -6.44
C PRO A 334 -16.99 4.77 -6.74
N ALA A 335 -16.66 5.93 -6.18
CA ALA A 335 -15.34 6.52 -6.35
C ALA A 335 -14.25 5.69 -5.64
N ALA A 336 -14.56 5.08 -4.49
CA ALA A 336 -13.63 4.21 -3.77
C ALA A 336 -13.26 2.99 -4.61
N HIS A 337 -14.24 2.33 -5.22
CA HIS A 337 -13.99 1.21 -6.15
C HIS A 337 -13.09 1.59 -7.33
N ASP A 338 -13.31 2.76 -7.95
CA ASP A 338 -12.45 3.23 -9.03
C ASP A 338 -11.01 3.52 -8.54
N SER A 339 -10.87 4.15 -7.37
CA SER A 339 -9.59 4.40 -6.73
C SER A 339 -8.84 3.10 -6.38
N ILE A 340 -9.53 2.12 -5.82
CA ILE A 340 -9.00 0.79 -5.48
C ILE A 340 -8.53 0.07 -6.75
N ARG A 341 -9.34 0.10 -7.82
CA ARG A 341 -8.98 -0.48 -9.11
C ARG A 341 -7.72 0.18 -9.68
N LYS A 342 -7.61 1.51 -9.63
CA LYS A 342 -6.42 2.26 -10.08
C LYS A 342 -5.20 1.91 -9.23
N MET A 343 -5.34 1.87 -7.90
CA MET A 343 -4.27 1.43 -7.00
C MET A 343 -3.82 -0.02 -7.30
N GLY A 344 -4.73 -0.90 -7.69
CA GLY A 344 -4.41 -2.25 -8.15
C GLY A 344 -3.51 -2.31 -9.39
N ASP A 345 -3.53 -1.29 -10.25
CA ASP A 345 -2.59 -1.18 -11.36
C ASP A 345 -1.16 -0.83 -10.89
N PHE A 346 -1.02 -0.02 -9.83
CA PHE A 346 0.27 0.21 -9.18
C PHE A 346 0.77 -1.06 -8.49
N ASP A 347 -0.09 -1.76 -7.75
CA ASP A 347 0.26 -2.99 -7.05
C ASP A 347 0.80 -4.08 -7.98
N ALA A 348 0.13 -4.24 -9.13
CA ALA A 348 0.53 -5.20 -10.14
C ALA A 348 1.82 -4.82 -10.89
N ASN A 349 2.22 -3.55 -10.91
CA ASN A 349 3.42 -3.11 -11.62
C ASN A 349 4.67 -3.47 -10.80
N PRO A 350 5.63 -4.29 -11.29
CA PRO A 350 6.77 -4.78 -10.51
C PRO A 350 7.63 -3.69 -9.85
N ASP A 351 7.64 -2.47 -10.39
CA ASP A 351 8.46 -1.35 -9.91
C ASP A 351 7.85 -0.56 -8.73
N VAL A 352 6.61 -0.86 -8.31
CA VAL A 352 5.91 -0.08 -7.26
C VAL A 352 5.52 -0.93 -6.04
N PHE A 353 6.01 -0.61 -4.85
CA PHE A 353 5.60 -1.30 -3.62
C PHE A 353 4.44 -0.56 -2.94
N VAL A 354 3.24 -1.18 -2.88
CA VAL A 354 2.05 -0.58 -2.26
C VAL A 354 2.01 -0.89 -0.76
N VAL A 355 1.82 0.15 0.06
CA VAL A 355 1.71 0.08 1.52
C VAL A 355 0.43 0.81 1.96
N LEU A 356 -0.55 0.11 2.53
CA LEU A 356 -1.74 0.75 3.10
C LEU A 356 -1.47 1.26 4.52
N ALA A 357 -2.33 2.14 5.03
CA ALA A 357 -2.25 2.66 6.40
C ALA A 357 -2.35 1.56 7.48
N HIS A 358 -3.22 0.57 7.25
CA HIS A 358 -3.62 -0.45 8.21
C HIS A 358 -3.34 -1.88 7.71
N ASP A 359 -2.32 -2.06 6.87
CA ASP A 359 -1.96 -3.38 6.35
C ASP A 359 -1.21 -4.20 7.41
N GLU A 360 -1.98 -4.96 8.19
CA GLU A 360 -1.46 -5.86 9.22
C GLU A 360 -0.55 -6.96 8.66
N SER A 361 -0.61 -7.25 7.35
CA SER A 361 0.22 -8.29 6.75
C SER A 361 1.70 -7.92 6.70
N LEU A 362 2.03 -6.62 6.80
CA LEU A 362 3.38 -6.11 6.65
C LEU A 362 4.23 -6.23 7.92
N GLY A 363 3.63 -6.08 9.10
CA GLY A 363 4.35 -6.05 10.38
C GLY A 363 5.35 -7.20 10.55
N PRO A 364 4.95 -8.47 10.36
CA PRO A 364 5.85 -9.62 10.46
C PRO A 364 7.00 -9.64 9.45
N LEU A 365 6.86 -8.94 8.31
CA LEU A 365 7.81 -8.96 7.20
C LEU A 365 8.82 -7.80 7.25
N ILE A 366 8.35 -6.59 7.54
CA ILE A 366 9.16 -5.37 7.42
C ILE A 366 9.58 -4.80 8.79
N GLY A 367 8.95 -5.27 9.87
CA GLY A 367 9.35 -4.91 11.24
C GLY A 367 10.75 -5.43 11.62
N PRO A 368 11.34 -4.92 12.72
CA PRO A 368 10.78 -3.93 13.65
C PRO A 368 10.75 -2.50 13.07
N PHE A 369 9.92 -1.64 13.68
CA PHE A 369 9.77 -0.23 13.30
C PHE A 369 10.61 0.71 14.20
N PRO A 370 11.04 1.88 13.68
CA PRO A 370 10.90 2.28 12.28
C PRO A 370 11.85 1.54 11.33
N THR A 371 11.46 1.42 10.06
CA THR A 371 12.29 0.80 9.02
C THR A 371 12.32 1.66 7.76
N PHE A 372 13.38 1.53 6.96
CA PHE A 372 13.48 2.18 5.66
C PHE A 372 12.75 1.35 4.60
N LEU A 373 11.84 1.96 3.84
CA LEU A 373 11.10 1.32 2.75
C LEU A 373 11.87 1.35 1.43
N ASP A 374 12.80 2.28 1.23
CA ASP A 374 13.60 2.40 -0.01
C ASP A 374 14.47 1.17 -0.32
N GLN A 375 14.69 0.29 0.66
CA GLN A 375 15.35 -1.02 0.48
C GLN A 375 14.42 -2.16 0.04
N TRP A 376 13.12 -1.92 -0.18
CA TRP A 376 12.12 -2.96 -0.41
C TRP A 376 12.49 -3.91 -1.56
N GLN A 377 13.10 -3.37 -2.62
CA GLN A 377 13.48 -4.14 -3.80
C GLN A 377 14.67 -5.05 -3.50
N ALA A 378 15.70 -4.53 -2.83
CA ALA A 378 16.88 -5.30 -2.42
C ALA A 378 16.53 -6.40 -1.41
N LYS A 379 15.50 -6.17 -0.58
CA LYS A 379 14.99 -7.13 0.40
C LYS A 379 13.99 -8.13 -0.18
N GLY A 380 13.52 -7.94 -1.41
CA GLY A 380 12.49 -8.79 -2.01
C GLY A 380 11.11 -8.66 -1.36
N TRP A 381 10.89 -7.66 -0.50
CA TRP A 381 9.70 -7.53 0.34
C TRP A 381 8.41 -7.52 -0.47
N LYS A 382 8.40 -6.88 -1.63
CA LYS A 382 7.22 -6.85 -2.47
C LYS A 382 6.69 -8.24 -2.82
N LYS A 383 7.57 -9.16 -3.24
CA LYS A 383 7.18 -10.51 -3.64
C LYS A 383 6.51 -11.27 -2.48
N GLU A 384 7.01 -11.08 -1.27
CA GLU A 384 6.49 -11.71 -0.05
C GLU A 384 5.20 -11.02 0.43
N ALA A 385 5.22 -9.70 0.55
CA ALA A 385 4.09 -8.88 1.00
C ALA A 385 2.84 -9.01 0.12
N THR A 386 3.01 -9.15 -1.20
CA THR A 386 1.88 -9.25 -2.13
C THR A 386 0.90 -10.37 -1.73
N TRP A 387 1.41 -11.50 -1.25
CA TRP A 387 0.62 -12.69 -0.93
C TRP A 387 0.60 -13.03 0.57
N ALA A 388 1.27 -12.26 1.42
CA ALA A 388 1.35 -12.53 2.85
C ALA A 388 -0.03 -12.66 3.53
N PHE A 389 -1.01 -11.87 3.10
CA PHE A 389 -2.36 -11.85 3.67
C PHE A 389 -3.17 -13.15 3.45
N VAL A 390 -2.76 -14.03 2.52
CA VAL A 390 -3.44 -15.34 2.30
C VAL A 390 -2.78 -16.49 3.07
N ASP A 391 -1.65 -16.26 3.74
CA ASP A 391 -1.05 -17.24 4.65
C ASP A 391 -1.84 -17.24 5.96
N GLU A 392 -2.38 -18.40 6.36
CA GLU A 392 -3.16 -18.59 7.59
C GLU A 392 -2.41 -18.17 8.87
N LYS A 393 -1.07 -18.22 8.84
CA LYS A 393 -0.22 -17.79 9.96
C LYS A 393 -0.05 -16.27 10.05
N ASN A 394 -0.38 -15.56 8.98
CA ASN A 394 -0.29 -14.12 8.95
C ASN A 394 -1.49 -13.51 9.71
N PRO A 395 -1.27 -12.47 10.54
CA PRO A 395 -2.36 -11.87 11.30
C PRO A 395 -3.47 -11.27 10.41
N ALA A 396 -3.15 -10.86 9.18
CA ALA A 396 -4.12 -10.39 8.20
C ALA A 396 -4.95 -11.51 7.54
N PHE A 397 -4.77 -12.79 7.84
CA PHE A 397 -5.60 -13.84 7.25
C PHE A 397 -7.05 -13.72 7.73
N ARG A 398 -8.05 -13.60 6.85
CA ARG A 398 -9.47 -13.43 7.25
C ARG A 398 -10.45 -14.34 6.50
N PHE A 399 -9.95 -15.43 5.94
CA PHE A 399 -10.67 -16.15 4.88
C PHE A 399 -11.19 -17.54 5.29
N GLY A 400 -10.97 -17.99 6.52
CA GLY A 400 -11.36 -19.35 6.96
C GLY A 400 -12.84 -19.49 7.33
N ASP A 401 -13.28 -20.73 7.59
CA ASP A 401 -14.65 -21.04 8.05
C ASP A 401 -14.90 -20.66 9.51
N SER A 402 -13.83 -20.57 10.30
CA SER A 402 -13.83 -20.00 11.66
C SER A 402 -12.43 -19.52 12.02
N ALA A 403 -12.32 -18.56 12.93
CA ALA A 403 -11.04 -18.19 13.54
C ALA A 403 -10.64 -19.26 14.57
N THR A 404 -10.07 -20.38 14.13
CA THR A 404 -9.53 -21.38 15.06
C THR A 404 -8.20 -20.88 15.65
N GLY A 405 -8.11 -20.79 16.98
CA GLY A 405 -6.84 -20.63 17.68
C GLY A 405 -6.19 -19.24 17.62
N ARG A 406 -6.94 -18.20 17.25
CA ARG A 406 -6.50 -16.82 17.41
C ARG A 406 -7.13 -16.24 18.68
N ASP A 407 -6.33 -16.18 19.74
CA ASP A 407 -6.61 -15.27 20.85
C ASP A 407 -6.50 -13.85 20.28
N ILE A 408 -7.65 -13.23 19.98
CA ILE A 408 -7.74 -11.81 19.63
C ILE A 408 -7.89 -11.02 20.93
#